data_AF-A0AB38X896-F1
#
_entry.id   AF-A0AB38X896-F1
#
_cell.length_a   1.000
_cell.length_b   1.000
_cell.length_c   1.000
_cell.angle_alpha   90.00
_cell.angle_beta   90.00
_cell.angle_gamma   90.00
#
_symmetry.space_group_name_H-M   'P 1'
#
loop_
_entity.id
_entity.type
_entity.pdbx_description
1 polymer ?
#
loop_
_entity_poly.entity_id
_entity_poly.type
_entity_poly.pdbx_seq_one_letter_code
_entity_poly.pdbx_strand_id
1 'polypeptide(L)'
;MINSMFRLEKTWQHLAPRVRRRRRRSKIRPLLKQFWQWVDHYDGLAKSRLGKAVTYAADQRMYLSRIVNDGTMDWSNNTAERTMKSLVIGRKNWLFSTSPEGARSTAIWMTIVDSAKANHIDPTKYIEYILLGVAQLPTFPKKEQLASYLPWNFKESDLEAVKRAQAGVLIPDKNEEKNETYQASFYICDKIAVFNTVSYLLLTLKRIGYGFRNLTNFFNRITLIRE
;
A
#
# COMPACT_ATOMS: atom_id res chain seq x y z
N MET A 1 -9.22 -11.27 -27.89
CA MET A 1 -9.86 -11.53 -26.57
C MET A 1 -9.37 -10.55 -25.51
N ILE A 2 -8.07 -10.57 -25.16
CA ILE A 2 -7.51 -9.73 -24.07
C ILE A 2 -7.76 -8.23 -24.31
N ASN A 3 -7.41 -7.71 -25.49
CA ASN A 3 -7.65 -6.29 -25.84
C ASN A 3 -9.11 -5.87 -25.69
N SER A 4 -10.06 -6.77 -26.00
CA SER A 4 -11.49 -6.49 -25.84
C SER A 4 -11.88 -6.31 -24.38
N MET A 5 -11.33 -7.14 -23.48
CA MET A 5 -11.54 -7.00 -22.03
C MET A 5 -11.01 -5.65 -21.53
N PHE A 6 -9.80 -5.27 -21.91
CA PHE A 6 -9.20 -3.98 -21.54
C PHE A 6 -10.01 -2.78 -22.07
N ARG A 7 -10.49 -2.84 -23.31
CA ARG A 7 -11.34 -1.78 -23.88
C ARG A 7 -12.64 -1.61 -23.11
N LEU A 8 -13.35 -2.71 -22.85
CA LEU A 8 -14.58 -2.69 -22.07
C LEU A 8 -14.35 -2.12 -20.67
N GLU A 9 -13.29 -2.57 -20.03
CA GLU A 9 -12.96 -2.15 -18.68
C GLU A 9 -12.61 -0.66 -18.58
N LYS A 10 -11.91 -0.11 -19.59
CA LYS A 10 -11.62 1.33 -19.67
C LYS A 10 -12.91 2.17 -19.67
N THR A 11 -13.97 1.69 -20.33
CA THR A 11 -15.27 2.39 -20.34
C THR A 11 -16.01 2.34 -19.00
N TRP A 12 -15.56 1.52 -18.04
CA TRP A 12 -16.24 1.30 -16.76
C TRP A 12 -15.48 1.86 -15.55
N GLN A 13 -14.35 2.53 -15.76
CA GLN A 13 -13.50 3.03 -14.67
C GLN A 13 -14.21 4.04 -13.75
N HIS A 14 -15.10 4.86 -14.31
CA HIS A 14 -15.87 5.87 -13.57
C HIS A 14 -17.14 5.32 -12.92
N LEU A 15 -17.47 4.04 -13.12
CA LEU A 15 -18.70 3.45 -12.61
C LEU A 15 -18.52 3.00 -11.15
N ALA A 16 -19.60 3.10 -10.39
CA ALA A 16 -19.64 2.56 -9.03
C ALA A 16 -19.25 1.06 -9.02
N PRO A 17 -18.51 0.58 -7.99
CA PRO A 17 -18.01 -0.80 -7.93
C PRO A 17 -19.09 -1.87 -8.13
N ARG A 18 -20.29 -1.64 -7.60
CA ARG A 18 -21.43 -2.58 -7.77
C ARG A 18 -21.82 -2.74 -9.24
N VAL A 19 -21.85 -1.66 -10.01
CA VAL A 19 -22.20 -1.65 -11.44
C VAL A 19 -21.07 -2.27 -12.27
N ARG A 20 -19.82 -1.87 -11.99
CA ARG A 20 -18.61 -2.42 -12.61
C ARG A 20 -18.57 -3.95 -12.48
N ARG A 21 -18.81 -4.47 -11.28
CA ARG A 21 -18.93 -5.93 -11.02
C ARG A 21 -20.04 -6.60 -11.84
N ARG A 22 -21.22 -6.00 -11.93
CA ARG A 22 -22.33 -6.54 -12.75
C ARG A 22 -21.93 -6.62 -14.23
N ARG A 23 -21.30 -5.57 -14.76
CA ARG A 23 -20.81 -5.54 -16.15
C ARG A 23 -19.70 -6.58 -16.39
N ARG A 24 -18.75 -6.73 -15.46
CA ARG A 24 -17.73 -7.79 -15.52
C ARG A 24 -18.36 -9.18 -15.59
N ARG A 25 -19.35 -9.48 -14.74
CA ARG A 25 -20.05 -10.77 -14.76
C ARG A 25 -20.77 -11.05 -16.08
N SER A 26 -21.40 -10.03 -16.68
CA SER A 26 -22.16 -10.18 -17.92
C SER A 26 -21.26 -10.24 -19.17
N LYS A 27 -20.23 -9.37 -19.25
CA LYS A 27 -19.46 -9.13 -20.49
C LYS A 27 -18.04 -9.69 -20.44
N ILE A 28 -17.36 -9.63 -19.29
CA ILE A 28 -15.98 -10.11 -19.16
C ILE A 28 -15.91 -11.60 -18.88
N ARG A 29 -16.78 -12.12 -18.01
CA ARG A 29 -16.84 -13.55 -17.68
C ARG A 29 -16.90 -14.48 -18.90
N PRO A 30 -17.73 -14.24 -19.93
CA PRO A 30 -17.74 -15.09 -21.12
C PRO A 30 -16.43 -15.00 -21.92
N LEU A 31 -15.87 -13.79 -22.08
CA LEU A 31 -14.57 -13.61 -22.75
C LEU A 31 -13.45 -14.32 -21.97
N LEU A 32 -13.50 -14.28 -20.64
CA LEU A 32 -12.51 -14.89 -19.77
C LEU A 32 -12.60 -16.42 -19.84
N LYS A 33 -13.81 -16.97 -19.95
CA LYS A 33 -14.03 -18.40 -20.23
C LYS A 33 -13.39 -18.80 -21.57
N GLN A 34 -13.61 -18.04 -22.64
CA GLN A 34 -13.00 -18.30 -23.95
C GLN A 34 -11.48 -18.23 -23.90
N PHE A 35 -10.93 -17.22 -23.22
CA PHE A 35 -9.48 -17.10 -23.03
C PHE A 35 -8.91 -18.32 -22.31
N TRP A 36 -9.57 -18.78 -21.25
CA TRP A 36 -9.11 -19.93 -20.51
C TRP A 36 -9.25 -21.24 -21.27
N GLN A 37 -10.30 -21.41 -22.07
CA GLN A 37 -10.43 -22.55 -22.99
C GLN A 37 -9.27 -22.56 -23.99
N TRP A 38 -8.88 -21.40 -24.53
CA TRP A 38 -7.73 -21.29 -25.41
C TRP A 38 -6.41 -21.66 -24.70
N VAL A 39 -6.22 -21.21 -23.44
CA VAL A 39 -5.06 -21.59 -22.62
C VAL A 39 -4.99 -23.10 -22.40
N ASP A 40 -6.13 -23.74 -22.14
CA ASP A 40 -6.20 -25.19 -21.87
C ASP A 40 -5.86 -26.05 -23.11
N HIS A 41 -6.10 -25.53 -24.31
CA HIS A 41 -5.85 -26.25 -25.59
C HIS A 41 -4.55 -25.80 -26.27
N TYR A 42 -3.74 -24.97 -25.63
CA TYR A 42 -2.47 -24.53 -26.21
C TYR A 42 -1.44 -25.65 -26.16
N ASP A 43 -0.98 -26.10 -27.32
CA ASP A 43 -0.09 -27.25 -27.54
C ASP A 43 1.34 -26.82 -27.97
N GLY A 44 1.64 -25.53 -27.97
CA GLY A 44 2.95 -25.01 -28.38
C GLY A 44 4.09 -25.33 -27.41
N LEU A 45 5.33 -25.22 -27.90
CA LEU A 45 6.55 -25.51 -27.13
C LEU A 45 6.59 -24.73 -25.79
N ALA A 46 6.59 -25.45 -24.66
CA ALA A 46 6.58 -24.87 -23.31
C ALA A 46 7.76 -23.92 -23.04
N LYS A 47 8.93 -24.20 -23.61
CA LYS A 47 10.14 -23.35 -23.45
C LYS A 47 10.12 -22.08 -24.31
N SER A 48 9.22 -21.99 -25.28
CA SER A 48 9.07 -20.78 -26.10
C SER A 48 8.63 -19.59 -25.24
N ARG A 49 8.85 -18.35 -25.72
CA ARG A 49 8.37 -17.14 -25.04
C ARG A 49 6.87 -17.17 -24.81
N LEU A 50 6.11 -17.67 -25.79
CA LEU A 50 4.65 -17.82 -25.69
C LEU A 50 4.26 -18.94 -24.73
N GLY A 51 4.93 -20.10 -24.79
CA GLY A 51 4.71 -21.21 -23.86
C GLY A 51 4.88 -20.79 -22.40
N LYS A 52 5.97 -20.08 -22.08
CA LYS A 52 6.20 -19.51 -20.74
C LYS A 52 5.08 -18.56 -20.31
N ALA A 53 4.58 -17.72 -21.22
CA ALA A 53 3.49 -16.79 -20.93
C ALA A 53 2.16 -17.51 -20.69
N VAL A 54 1.86 -18.57 -21.44
CA VAL A 54 0.66 -19.40 -21.25
C VAL A 54 0.72 -20.16 -19.93
N THR A 55 1.86 -20.79 -19.61
CA THR A 55 2.08 -21.45 -18.31
C THR A 55 1.88 -20.46 -17.16
N TYR A 56 2.49 -19.27 -17.26
CA TYR A 56 2.31 -18.22 -16.27
C TYR A 56 0.83 -17.81 -16.13
N ALA A 57 0.11 -17.62 -17.24
CA ALA A 57 -1.30 -17.29 -17.19
C ALA A 57 -2.14 -18.38 -16.51
N ALA A 58 -1.86 -19.66 -16.81
CA ALA A 58 -2.53 -20.81 -16.20
C ALA A 58 -2.35 -20.82 -14.67
N ASP A 59 -1.12 -20.58 -14.18
CA ASP A 59 -0.82 -20.48 -12.75
C ASP A 59 -1.60 -19.34 -12.05
N GLN A 60 -1.91 -18.27 -12.79
CA GLN A 60 -2.64 -17.11 -12.27
C GLN A 60 -4.17 -17.22 -12.43
N ARG A 61 -4.69 -18.31 -12.98
CA ARG A 61 -6.11 -18.47 -13.33
C ARG A 61 -7.07 -18.23 -12.17
N MET A 62 -6.73 -18.71 -10.98
CA MET A 62 -7.53 -18.50 -9.77
C MET A 62 -7.67 -17.00 -9.45
N TYR A 63 -6.57 -16.25 -9.49
CA TYR A 63 -6.55 -14.83 -9.13
C TYR A 63 -7.28 -13.97 -10.17
N LEU A 64 -6.96 -14.16 -11.45
CA LEU A 64 -7.57 -13.42 -12.55
C LEU A 64 -9.09 -13.67 -12.65
N SER A 65 -9.55 -14.88 -12.33
CA SER A 65 -10.98 -15.20 -12.33
C SER A 65 -11.74 -14.55 -11.16
N ARG A 66 -11.07 -14.25 -10.04
CA ARG A 66 -11.68 -13.58 -8.89
C ARG A 66 -11.99 -12.10 -9.16
N ILE A 67 -11.22 -11.43 -10.01
CA ILE A 67 -11.40 -10.00 -10.36
C ILE A 67 -12.81 -9.72 -10.91
N VAL A 68 -13.43 -10.71 -11.57
CA VAL A 68 -14.80 -10.58 -12.11
C VAL A 68 -15.85 -10.41 -10.99
N ASN A 69 -15.56 -10.90 -9.78
CA ASN A 69 -16.46 -10.88 -8.64
C ASN A 69 -16.29 -9.66 -7.73
N ASP A 70 -15.23 -8.89 -7.91
CA ASP A 70 -14.97 -7.68 -7.13
C ASP A 70 -14.93 -6.48 -8.07
N GLY A 71 -15.74 -5.45 -7.84
CA GLY A 71 -15.75 -4.24 -8.66
C GLY A 71 -14.83 -3.13 -8.16
N THR A 72 -14.19 -3.33 -7.00
CA THR A 72 -13.27 -2.37 -6.39
C THR A 72 -11.83 -2.56 -6.87
N MET A 73 -11.51 -3.76 -7.38
CA MET A 73 -10.21 -4.10 -7.94
C MET A 73 -10.06 -3.49 -9.32
N ASP A 74 -8.86 -2.98 -9.61
CA ASP A 74 -8.48 -2.63 -10.97
C ASP A 74 -8.15 -3.87 -11.78
N TRP A 75 -8.36 -3.76 -13.09
CA TRP A 75 -8.12 -4.85 -14.02
C TRP A 75 -6.65 -4.99 -14.42
N SER A 76 -5.89 -3.90 -14.31
CA SER A 76 -4.44 -3.89 -14.51
C SER A 76 -3.72 -3.60 -13.21
N ASN A 77 -2.48 -4.06 -13.13
CA ASN A 77 -1.60 -3.80 -12.00
C ASN A 77 -0.94 -2.40 -12.07
N ASN A 78 -1.30 -1.57 -13.06
CA ASN A 78 -0.60 -0.32 -13.35
C ASN A 78 -0.55 0.62 -12.15
N THR A 79 -1.62 0.69 -11.36
CA THR A 79 -1.68 1.51 -10.15
C THR A 79 -0.64 1.03 -9.13
N ALA A 80 -0.60 -0.27 -8.84
CA ALA A 80 0.37 -0.81 -7.88
C ALA A 80 1.81 -0.72 -8.38
N GLU A 81 2.05 -0.96 -9.67
CA GLU A 81 3.38 -0.78 -10.28
C GLU A 81 3.86 0.67 -10.18
N ARG A 82 2.98 1.65 -10.44
CA ARG A 82 3.30 3.07 -10.29
C ARG A 82 3.65 3.40 -8.84
N THR A 83 2.89 2.89 -7.87
CA THR A 83 3.19 3.07 -6.45
C THR A 83 4.52 2.42 -6.06
N MET A 84 4.80 1.20 -6.51
CA MET A 84 6.06 0.52 -6.20
C MET A 84 7.27 1.17 -6.89
N LYS A 85 7.11 1.80 -8.05
CA LYS A 85 8.22 2.45 -8.77
C LYS A 85 8.91 3.53 -7.94
N SER A 86 8.17 4.33 -7.17
CA SER A 86 8.78 5.35 -6.29
C SER A 86 9.70 4.73 -5.26
N LEU A 87 9.28 3.62 -4.64
CA LEU A 87 10.06 2.86 -3.67
C LEU A 87 11.29 2.20 -4.32
N VAL A 88 11.13 1.61 -5.51
CA VAL A 88 12.22 0.96 -6.25
C VAL A 88 13.29 1.96 -6.71
N ILE A 89 12.89 3.18 -7.06
CA ILE A 89 13.83 4.27 -7.40
C ILE A 89 14.46 4.82 -6.12
N GLY A 90 13.65 5.08 -5.08
CA GLY A 90 14.08 5.64 -3.80
C GLY A 90 15.11 4.79 -3.08
N ARG A 91 14.93 3.47 -3.01
CA ARG A 91 15.87 2.55 -2.33
C ARG A 91 17.31 2.59 -2.87
N LYS A 92 17.51 3.04 -4.12
CA LYS A 92 18.87 3.22 -4.67
C LYS A 92 19.54 4.50 -4.16
N ASN A 93 18.76 5.47 -3.70
CA ASN A 93 19.21 6.80 -3.29
C ASN A 93 19.11 7.00 -1.76
N TRP A 94 18.48 6.09 -1.03
CA TRP A 94 18.33 6.16 0.43
C TRP A 94 19.52 5.49 1.12
N LEU A 95 20.29 6.26 1.89
CA LEU A 95 21.56 5.84 2.53
C LEU A 95 21.45 4.58 3.39
N PHE A 96 20.27 4.24 3.90
CA PHE A 96 20.05 3.17 4.87
C PHE A 96 19.09 2.07 4.38
N SER A 97 18.87 1.91 3.08
CA SER A 97 17.93 0.90 2.53
C SER A 97 18.54 -0.50 2.31
N THR A 98 19.75 -0.77 2.84
CA THR A 98 20.50 -2.01 2.59
C THR A 98 20.36 -3.06 3.71
N SER A 99 19.90 -2.67 4.90
CA SER A 99 19.63 -3.61 6.00
C SER A 99 18.14 -3.96 6.13
N PRO A 100 17.78 -5.10 6.74
CA PRO A 100 16.39 -5.45 7.05
C PRO A 100 15.66 -4.38 7.87
N GLU A 101 16.34 -3.79 8.85
CA GLU A 101 15.84 -2.71 9.70
C GLU A 101 15.57 -1.46 8.88
N GLY A 102 16.50 -1.13 7.98
CA GLY A 102 16.35 -0.01 7.05
C GLY A 102 15.19 -0.20 6.07
N ALA A 103 15.01 -1.41 5.55
CA ALA A 103 13.86 -1.77 4.71
C ALA A 103 12.54 -1.65 5.47
N ARG A 104 12.51 -2.06 6.75
CA ARG A 104 11.35 -1.92 7.62
C ARG A 104 11.01 -0.45 7.85
N SER A 105 11.95 0.38 8.29
CA SER A 105 11.73 1.82 8.48
C SER A 105 11.27 2.52 7.21
N THR A 106 11.84 2.14 6.07
CA THR A 106 11.43 2.64 4.76
C THR A 106 9.97 2.29 4.44
N ALA A 107 9.55 1.04 4.67
CA ALA A 107 8.19 0.60 4.44
C ALA A 107 7.18 1.34 5.34
N ILE A 108 7.57 1.65 6.58
CA ILE A 108 6.80 2.46 7.52
C ILE A 108 6.55 3.86 6.95
N TRP A 109 7.62 4.57 6.57
CA TRP A 109 7.53 5.92 6.02
C TRP A 109 6.69 5.97 4.75
N MET A 110 6.92 5.04 3.83
CA MET A 110 6.17 4.96 2.59
C MET A 110 4.68 4.68 2.84
N THR A 111 4.35 3.87 3.85
CA THR A 111 2.96 3.63 4.24
C THR A 111 2.27 4.91 4.70
N ILE A 112 2.94 5.74 5.52
CA ILE A 112 2.40 7.03 5.98
C ILE A 112 2.17 7.98 4.79
N VAL A 113 3.18 8.11 3.93
CA VAL A 113 3.15 8.98 2.74
C VAL A 113 2.06 8.56 1.76
N ASP A 114 2.00 7.28 1.41
CA ASP A 114 1.04 6.78 0.42
C ASP A 114 -0.38 6.77 0.98
N SER A 115 -0.56 6.60 2.30
CA SER A 115 -1.86 6.76 2.95
C SER A 115 -2.35 8.21 2.90
N ALA A 116 -1.47 9.20 3.10
CA ALA A 116 -1.82 10.62 2.93
C ALA A 116 -2.25 10.93 1.50
N LYS A 117 -1.45 10.50 0.51
CA LYS A 117 -1.77 10.67 -0.92
C LYS A 117 -3.09 10.03 -1.30
N ALA A 118 -3.37 8.82 -0.79
CA ALA A 118 -4.62 8.11 -1.04
C ALA A 118 -5.85 8.83 -0.48
N ASN A 119 -5.67 9.67 0.55
CA ASN A 119 -6.71 10.52 1.12
C ASN A 119 -6.67 11.96 0.58
N HIS A 120 -5.90 12.22 -0.47
CA HIS A 120 -5.76 13.55 -1.11
C HIS A 120 -5.17 14.63 -0.19
N ILE A 121 -4.29 14.23 0.73
CA ILE A 121 -3.62 15.12 1.68
C ILE A 121 -2.17 15.35 1.23
N ASP A 122 -1.67 16.58 1.43
CA ASP A 122 -0.25 16.89 1.25
C ASP A 122 0.60 16.06 2.24
N PRO A 123 1.48 15.17 1.76
CA PRO A 123 2.23 14.28 2.65
C PRO A 123 3.15 15.02 3.63
N THR A 124 3.70 16.16 3.23
CA THR A 124 4.61 16.94 4.07
C THR A 124 3.85 17.50 5.27
N LYS A 125 2.69 18.10 5.02
CA LYS A 125 1.81 18.63 6.07
C LYS A 125 1.29 17.55 7.01
N TYR A 126 0.95 16.39 6.45
CA TYR A 126 0.47 15.26 7.26
C TYR A 126 1.58 14.67 8.15
N ILE A 127 2.80 14.56 7.63
CA ILE A 127 3.96 14.14 8.43
C ILE A 127 4.22 15.15 9.55
N GLU A 128 4.20 16.45 9.23
CA GLU A 128 4.33 17.51 10.23
C GLU A 128 3.25 17.38 11.32
N TYR A 129 1.99 17.22 10.94
CA TYR A 129 0.89 17.02 11.88
C TYR A 129 1.09 15.80 12.80
N ILE A 130 1.50 14.66 12.25
CA ILE A 130 1.77 13.46 13.05
C ILE A 130 2.93 13.70 14.01
N LEU A 131 4.04 14.25 13.52
CA LEU A 131 5.24 14.44 14.35
C LEU A 131 4.97 15.43 15.49
N LEU A 132 4.29 16.54 15.22
CA LEU A 132 4.00 17.54 16.24
C LEU A 132 2.89 17.09 17.19
N GLY A 133 1.87 16.41 16.67
CA GLY A 133 0.70 16.01 17.45
C GLY A 133 0.94 14.77 18.29
N VAL A 134 1.56 13.73 17.73
CA VAL A 134 1.82 12.49 18.47
C VAL A 134 2.90 12.68 19.53
N ALA A 135 3.84 13.62 19.34
CA ALA A 135 4.79 14.00 20.38
C ALA A 135 4.13 14.55 21.66
N GLN A 136 2.88 15.02 21.58
CA GLN A 136 2.13 15.51 22.75
C GLN A 136 1.40 14.38 23.50
N LEU A 137 1.36 13.17 22.94
CA LEU A 137 0.73 12.03 23.59
C LEU A 137 1.68 11.38 24.61
N PRO A 138 1.13 10.66 25.62
CA PRO A 138 1.96 9.89 26.54
C PRO A 138 2.75 8.81 25.80
N THR A 139 3.89 8.37 26.37
CA THR A 139 4.83 7.39 25.79
C THR A 139 4.17 6.11 25.28
N PHE A 140 3.04 5.71 25.90
CA PHE A 140 2.21 4.59 25.47
C PHE A 140 0.78 5.05 25.17
N PRO A 141 0.55 5.66 23.99
CA PRO A 141 -0.77 6.17 23.65
C PRO A 141 -1.75 5.02 23.39
N LYS A 142 -2.98 5.18 23.85
CA LYS A 142 -4.06 4.23 23.56
C LYS A 142 -4.42 4.30 22.08
N LYS A 143 -4.94 3.19 21.55
CA LYS A 143 -5.38 3.09 20.15
C LYS A 143 -6.37 4.19 19.76
N GLU A 144 -7.27 4.56 20.67
CA GLU A 144 -8.26 5.63 20.46
C GLU A 144 -7.60 6.99 20.28
N GLN A 145 -6.52 7.28 21.02
CA GLN A 145 -5.78 8.54 20.89
C GLN A 145 -5.05 8.61 19.55
N LEU A 146 -4.46 7.49 19.11
CA LEU A 146 -3.81 7.38 17.80
C LEU A 146 -4.81 7.47 16.63
N ALA A 147 -6.07 7.05 16.83
CA ALA A 147 -7.08 7.07 15.79
C ALA A 147 -7.37 8.49 15.28
N SER A 148 -7.25 9.50 16.14
CA SER A 148 -7.40 10.92 15.77
C SER A 148 -6.33 11.41 14.79
N TYR A 149 -5.18 10.74 14.73
CA TYR A 149 -4.07 11.08 13.84
C TYR A 149 -4.09 10.30 12.52
N LEU A 150 -5.14 9.52 12.24
CA LEU A 150 -5.27 8.79 10.98
C LEU A 150 -5.60 9.74 9.82
N PRO A 151 -5.23 9.40 8.57
CA PRO A 151 -5.28 10.35 7.46
C PRO A 151 -6.69 10.87 7.18
N TRP A 152 -7.72 10.04 7.30
CA TRP A 152 -9.11 10.44 7.07
C TRP A 152 -9.68 11.37 8.14
N ASN A 153 -8.98 11.56 9.26
CA ASN A 153 -9.33 12.51 10.31
C ASN A 153 -8.52 13.81 10.22
N PHE A 154 -7.54 13.90 9.32
CA PHE A 154 -6.68 15.07 9.18
C PHE A 154 -7.47 16.29 8.68
N LYS A 155 -7.25 17.43 9.34
CA LYS A 155 -7.68 18.74 8.88
C LYS A 155 -6.55 19.73 9.00
N GLU A 156 -6.45 20.63 8.01
CA GLU A 156 -5.45 21.70 8.02
C GLU A 156 -5.59 22.61 9.26
N SER A 157 -6.83 22.82 9.75
CA SER A 157 -7.09 23.56 10.98
C SER A 157 -6.39 22.96 12.21
N ASP A 158 -6.29 21.64 12.24
CA ASP A 158 -5.76 20.90 13.38
C ASP A 158 -4.23 20.99 13.39
N LEU A 159 -3.60 20.99 12.20
CA LEU A 159 -2.17 21.29 12.05
C LEU A 159 -1.83 22.70 12.57
N GLU A 160 -2.61 23.70 12.18
CA GLU A 160 -2.40 25.08 12.64
C GLU A 160 -2.63 25.22 14.16
N ALA A 161 -3.60 24.49 14.72
CA ALA A 161 -3.81 24.45 16.16
C ALA A 161 -2.61 23.83 16.91
N VAL A 162 -2.07 22.72 16.40
CA VAL A 162 -0.89 22.05 16.97
C VAL A 162 0.35 22.95 16.88
N LYS A 163 0.54 23.65 15.75
CA LYS A 163 1.63 24.64 15.58
C LYS A 163 1.52 25.79 16.59
N ARG A 164 0.33 26.33 16.80
CA ARG A 164 0.09 27.38 17.82
C ARG A 164 0.36 26.88 19.23
N ALA A 165 -0.06 25.66 19.54
CA ALA A 165 0.20 25.06 20.86
C ALA A 165 1.70 24.91 21.14
N GLN A 166 2.51 24.54 20.13
CA GLN A 166 3.96 24.48 20.29
C GLN A 166 4.64 25.85 20.30
N ALA A 167 4.14 26.82 19.52
CA ALA A 167 4.67 28.19 19.53
C ALA A 167 4.49 28.87 20.91
N GLY A 168 3.49 28.47 21.70
CA GLY A 168 3.30 28.90 23.08
C GLY A 168 4.17 28.20 24.13
N VAL A 169 4.98 27.20 23.75
CA VAL A 169 5.75 26.32 24.67
C VAL A 169 7.28 26.56 24.58
N LEU A 170 7.75 27.50 23.76
CA LEU A 170 9.16 27.96 23.81
C LEU A 170 9.30 28.89 25.02
N ILE A 171 9.86 28.47 26.17
CA ILE A 171 11.29 28.22 26.42
C ILE A 171 11.45 27.07 27.43
N PRO A 172 12.33 26.10 27.17
CA PRO A 172 13.35 25.81 28.17
C PRO A 172 14.78 25.72 27.60
N ASP A 173 15.70 25.76 28.56
CA ASP A 173 17.15 25.97 28.58
C ASP A 173 17.99 25.30 27.46
N LYS A 174 19.09 25.98 27.10
CA LYS A 174 20.05 25.63 26.03
C LYS A 174 20.94 24.42 26.32
N ASN A 175 20.72 23.69 27.41
CA ASN A 175 21.61 22.61 27.83
C ASN A 175 20.80 21.39 28.30
N GLU A 176 20.49 20.43 27.42
CA GLU A 176 20.57 18.99 27.73
C GLU A 176 20.18 18.09 26.52
N GLU A 177 21.15 17.27 26.15
CA GLU A 177 21.13 15.96 25.46
C GLU A 177 20.25 15.69 24.21
N LYS A 178 20.95 15.69 23.07
CA LYS A 178 20.51 15.34 21.71
C LYS A 178 20.20 13.85 21.44
N ASN A 179 20.03 12.99 22.44
CA ASN A 179 19.99 11.53 22.20
C ASN A 179 18.62 10.84 22.40
N GLU A 180 17.65 11.46 23.07
CA GLU A 180 16.36 10.79 23.35
C GLU A 180 15.28 11.04 22.29
N THR A 181 15.38 12.15 21.54
CA THR A 181 14.39 12.57 20.54
C THR A 181 14.33 11.62 19.33
N TYR A 182 15.45 10.97 19.01
CA TYR A 182 15.53 9.98 17.93
C TYR A 182 14.90 8.64 18.31
N GLN A 183 15.01 8.21 19.58
CA GLN A 183 14.38 6.96 20.04
C GLN A 183 12.85 7.08 20.10
N ALA A 184 12.33 8.21 20.58
CA ALA A 184 10.88 8.45 20.61
C ALA A 184 10.27 8.49 19.19
N SER A 185 10.94 9.16 18.25
CA SER A 185 10.50 9.22 16.84
C SER A 185 10.49 7.84 16.16
N PHE A 186 11.47 6.98 16.48
CA PHE A 186 11.54 5.61 15.96
C PHE A 186 10.44 4.72 16.56
N TYR A 187 10.20 4.84 17.88
CA TYR A 187 9.20 4.07 18.61
C TYR A 187 7.76 4.45 18.20
N ILE A 188 7.50 5.74 17.98
CA ILE A 188 6.21 6.27 17.52
C ILE A 188 5.92 5.84 16.06
N CYS A 189 6.93 5.89 15.19
CA CYS A 189 6.81 5.39 13.81
C CYS A 189 6.55 3.88 13.77
N ASP A 190 7.25 3.09 14.59
CA ASP A 190 7.02 1.64 14.67
C ASP A 190 5.60 1.30 15.14
N LYS A 191 5.01 2.05 16.09
CA LYS A 191 3.66 1.75 16.60
C LYS A 191 2.51 2.23 15.72
N ILE A 192 2.62 3.40 15.09
CA ILE A 192 1.65 3.87 14.08
C ILE A 192 1.67 2.93 12.87
N ALA A 193 2.86 2.44 12.51
CA ALA A 193 3.02 1.53 11.41
C ALA A 193 2.57 0.10 11.73
N VAL A 194 2.80 -0.46 12.91
CA VAL A 194 2.29 -1.82 13.21
C VAL A 194 0.75 -1.87 13.13
N PHE A 195 0.05 -0.78 13.45
CA PHE A 195 -1.41 -0.71 13.36
C PHE A 195 -1.94 -0.53 11.92
N ASN A 196 -1.24 0.24 11.07
CA ASN A 196 -1.66 0.51 9.68
C ASN A 196 -1.00 -0.43 8.65
N THR A 197 0.23 -0.87 8.84
CA THR A 197 1.04 -1.56 7.81
C THR A 197 0.56 -2.98 7.56
N VAL A 198 0.06 -3.70 8.56
CA VAL A 198 -0.47 -5.05 8.32
C VAL A 198 -1.89 -4.98 7.79
N SER A 199 -2.77 -4.15 8.35
CA SER A 199 -4.16 -4.06 7.89
C SER A 199 -4.31 -3.36 6.54
N TYR A 200 -3.65 -2.22 6.31
CA TYR A 200 -3.80 -1.45 5.08
C TYR A 200 -3.02 -2.05 3.92
N LEU A 201 -1.83 -2.63 4.15
CA LEU A 201 -1.11 -3.39 3.12
C LEU A 201 -1.85 -4.70 2.81
N LEU A 202 -2.35 -5.46 3.79
CA LEU A 202 -3.19 -6.63 3.49
C LEU A 202 -4.50 -6.23 2.80
N LEU A 203 -5.14 -5.11 3.16
CA LEU A 203 -6.36 -4.63 2.49
C LEU A 203 -6.09 -4.13 1.07
N THR A 204 -5.00 -3.41 0.83
CA THR A 204 -4.61 -2.98 -0.53
C THR A 204 -4.14 -4.17 -1.36
N LEU A 205 -3.35 -5.08 -0.84
CA LEU A 205 -2.90 -6.29 -1.55
C LEU A 205 -4.07 -7.26 -1.82
N LYS A 206 -5.02 -7.37 -0.88
CA LYS A 206 -6.29 -8.10 -1.05
C LYS A 206 -7.23 -7.39 -2.05
N ARG A 207 -7.13 -6.08 -2.22
CA ARG A 207 -7.83 -5.25 -3.22
C ARG A 207 -7.11 -5.18 -4.58
N ILE A 208 -5.85 -5.59 -4.66
CA ILE A 208 -5.05 -5.64 -5.90
C ILE A 208 -4.93 -7.10 -6.43
N GLY A 209 -5.38 -8.11 -5.66
CA GLY A 209 -5.41 -9.50 -6.12
C GLY A 209 -4.04 -10.16 -6.22
N TYR A 210 -3.02 -9.61 -5.55
CA TYR A 210 -1.67 -10.20 -5.50
C TYR A 210 -1.73 -11.58 -4.84
N GLY A 211 -1.14 -12.58 -5.50
CA GLY A 211 -1.02 -13.94 -4.96
C GLY A 211 -0.23 -13.93 -3.66
N PHE A 212 -0.88 -14.38 -2.58
CA PHE A 212 -0.35 -14.38 -1.22
C PHE A 212 1.07 -14.96 -1.13
N ARG A 213 1.45 -15.96 -1.95
CA ARG A 213 2.77 -16.63 -1.88
C ARG A 213 4.00 -15.70 -1.94
N ASN A 214 3.99 -14.64 -2.75
CA ASN A 214 5.15 -13.74 -2.84
C ASN A 214 5.23 -12.76 -1.66
N LEU A 215 4.08 -12.43 -1.08
CA LEU A 215 3.98 -11.61 0.12
C LEU A 215 4.25 -12.42 1.38
N THR A 216 3.80 -13.68 1.44
CA THR A 216 4.19 -14.58 2.52
C THR A 216 5.69 -14.81 2.51
N ASN A 217 6.36 -14.88 1.35
CA ASN A 217 7.82 -14.97 1.29
C ASN A 217 8.53 -13.65 1.68
N PHE A 218 7.98 -12.49 1.32
CA PHE A 218 8.50 -11.18 1.73
C PHE A 218 8.32 -10.95 3.23
N PHE A 219 7.12 -11.21 3.76
CA PHE A 219 6.81 -11.09 5.18
C PHE A 219 7.45 -12.19 6.00
N ASN A 220 7.48 -13.46 5.57
CA ASN A 220 8.21 -14.53 6.26
C ASN A 220 9.71 -14.26 6.29
N ARG A 221 10.31 -13.62 5.27
CA ARG A 221 11.69 -13.14 5.37
C ARG A 221 11.88 -11.99 6.36
N ILE A 222 10.82 -11.24 6.68
CA ILE A 222 10.82 -10.18 7.70
C ILE A 222 10.51 -10.76 9.10
N THR A 223 9.70 -11.82 9.21
CA THR A 223 9.36 -12.51 10.48
C THR A 223 10.33 -13.63 10.87
N LEU A 224 11.09 -14.22 9.94
CA LEU A 224 12.13 -15.23 10.22
C LEU A 224 13.45 -14.64 10.75
N ILE A 225 13.59 -13.31 10.82
CA ILE A 225 14.72 -12.64 11.51
C ILE A 225 14.34 -12.40 12.97
N ARG A 226 13.72 -13.41 13.61
CA ARG A 226 13.30 -13.35 15.01
C ARG A 226 13.63 -14.62 15.80
N GLU A 227 14.54 -15.43 15.28
CA GLU A 227 15.30 -16.42 16.04
C GLU A 227 16.79 -16.15 15.85
#